data_AF-A0A1S9ZYL8-F1
#
_entry.id   AF-A0A1S9ZYL8-F1
#
_cell.length_a   1.000
_cell.length_b   1.000
_cell.length_c   1.000
_cell.angle_alpha   90.00
_cell.angle_beta   90.00
_cell.angle_gamma   90.00
#
_symmetry.space_group_name_H-M   'P 1'
#
loop_
_entity.id
_entity.type
_entity.pdbx_description
1 polymer ?
#
loop_
_entity_poly.entity_id
_entity_poly.type
_entity_poly.pdbx_seq_one_letter_code
_entity_poly.pdbx_strand_id
1 'polypeptide(L)'
;MNLAMPFYHLKSEPFWELRAKDCEDFHDKTKMKSLNNLKAVVNHARLEQGLAVCLSNPSDRQRLYDYLVWRYFTRSNQQQQEGIKDKVASFVDKALFRMWRDFWELRVA
;
A
#
# COMPACT_ATOMS: atom_id res chain seq x y z
N MET A 1 -7.78 5.83 11.27
CA MET A 1 -6.46 5.29 10.87
C MET A 1 -5.88 6.21 9.79
N ASN A 2 -4.70 6.81 10.00
CA ASN A 2 -4.10 7.68 9.00
C ASN A 2 -3.30 6.83 7.99
N LEU A 3 -3.91 6.54 6.85
CA LEU A 3 -3.27 5.78 5.76
C LEU A 3 -2.51 6.67 4.77
N ALA A 4 -2.74 7.98 4.76
CA ALA A 4 -2.16 8.86 3.75
C ALA A 4 -0.63 8.95 3.85
N MET A 5 -0.13 9.08 5.08
CA MET A 5 1.31 9.24 5.32
C MET A 5 2.13 8.00 4.97
N PRO A 6 1.76 6.77 5.37
CA PRO A 6 2.42 5.56 4.89
C PRO A 6 2.48 5.48 3.36
N PHE A 7 1.36 5.71 2.66
CA PHE A 7 1.30 5.65 1.20
C PHE A 7 2.13 6.73 0.51
N TYR A 8 2.12 7.96 1.04
CA TYR A 8 2.94 9.05 0.52
C TYR A 8 4.44 8.76 0.70
N HIS A 9 4.84 8.17 1.83
CA HIS A 9 6.23 7.82 2.09
C HIS A 9 6.74 6.68 1.19
N LEU A 10 5.88 5.75 0.74
CA LEU A 10 6.29 4.70 -0.18
C LEU A 10 6.87 5.24 -1.50
N LYS A 11 6.66 6.51 -1.86
CA LYS A 11 7.28 7.12 -3.05
C LYS A 11 8.83 7.11 -3.03
N SER A 12 9.45 6.93 -1.86
CA SER A 12 10.91 6.76 -1.74
C SER A 12 11.37 5.33 -2.03
N GLU A 13 10.45 4.38 -2.10
CA GLU A 13 10.76 2.98 -2.34
C GLU A 13 10.86 2.69 -3.85
N PRO A 14 11.83 1.86 -4.28
CA PRO A 14 12.04 1.58 -5.71
C PRO A 14 10.90 0.79 -6.36
N PHE A 15 10.04 0.17 -5.54
CA PHE A 15 8.94 -0.67 -5.99
C PHE A 15 7.58 0.05 -6.06
N TRP A 16 7.52 1.34 -5.67
CA TRP A 16 6.28 2.09 -5.56
C TRP A 16 6.43 3.49 -6.16
N GLU A 17 5.64 3.76 -7.19
CA GLU A 17 5.65 5.03 -7.90
C GLU A 17 4.29 5.73 -7.76
N LEU A 18 4.29 6.95 -7.22
CA LEU A 18 3.11 7.82 -7.23
C LEU A 18 3.20 8.75 -8.44
N ARG A 19 2.27 8.59 -9.39
CA ARG A 19 2.14 9.50 -10.52
C ARG A 19 1.32 10.71 -10.08
N ALA A 20 2.02 11.79 -9.74
CA ALA A 20 1.40 13.06 -9.39
C ALA A 20 0.62 13.65 -10.58
N LYS A 21 -0.35 14.50 -10.26
CA LYS A 21 -0.86 15.51 -11.18
C LYS A 21 0.20 16.59 -11.35
N ASP A 22 0.07 17.38 -12.40
CA ASP A 22 0.94 18.54 -12.62
C ASP A 22 0.58 19.65 -11.61
N CYS A 23 1.02 19.46 -10.37
CA CYS A 23 0.77 20.38 -9.25
C CYS A 23 1.93 20.33 -8.25
N GLU A 24 2.38 21.50 -7.78
CA GLU A 24 3.49 21.61 -6.84
C GLU A 24 3.18 21.02 -5.46
N ASP A 25 1.90 20.97 -5.11
CA ASP A 25 1.40 20.48 -3.82
C ASP A 25 1.84 19.06 -3.49
N PHE A 26 2.15 18.23 -4.51
CA PHE A 26 2.64 16.86 -4.31
C PHE A 26 3.94 16.79 -3.51
N HIS A 27 4.79 17.82 -3.56
CA HIS A 27 6.05 17.84 -2.83
C HIS A 27 5.89 18.29 -1.37
N ASP A 28 4.76 18.93 -1.02
CA ASP A 28 4.48 19.41 0.32
C ASP A 28 3.93 18.29 1.22
N LYS A 29 4.81 17.72 2.05
CA LYS A 29 4.47 16.69 3.04
C LYS A 29 3.36 17.15 4.01
N THR A 30 3.27 18.45 4.31
CA THR A 30 2.27 18.97 5.25
C THR A 30 0.85 18.87 4.69
N LYS A 31 0.73 18.91 3.35
CA LYS A 31 -0.54 18.74 2.63
C LYS A 31 -0.97 17.28 2.49
N MET A 32 -0.06 16.31 2.62
CA MET A 32 -0.33 14.86 2.42
C MET A 32 -0.82 14.10 3.67
N LYS A 33 -1.34 14.81 4.67
CA LYS A 33 -1.78 14.20 5.94
C LYS A 33 -3.10 13.44 5.85
N SER A 34 -3.86 13.59 4.76
CA SER A 34 -5.15 12.93 4.55
C SER A 34 -5.22 12.24 3.19
N LEU A 35 -6.03 11.17 3.09
CA LEU A 35 -6.19 10.44 1.82
C LEU A 35 -6.88 11.31 0.76
N ASN A 36 -7.78 12.21 1.17
CA ASN A 36 -8.46 13.11 0.25
C ASN A 36 -7.47 14.09 -0.40
N ASN A 37 -6.55 14.65 0.39
CA ASN A 37 -5.52 15.53 -0.14
C ASN A 37 -4.57 14.78 -1.07
N LEU A 38 -4.16 13.56 -0.68
CA LEU A 38 -3.31 12.72 -1.53
C LEU A 38 -3.98 12.38 -2.87
N LYS A 39 -5.26 12.00 -2.85
CA LYS A 39 -6.07 11.75 -4.07
C LYS A 39 -6.26 13.01 -4.93
N ALA A 40 -6.30 14.19 -4.31
CA ALA A 40 -6.43 15.44 -5.03
C ALA A 40 -5.20 15.71 -5.90
N VAL A 41 -4.01 15.31 -5.46
CA VAL A 41 -2.73 15.59 -6.14
C VAL A 41 -2.09 14.40 -6.85
N VAL A 42 -2.61 13.18 -6.67
CA VAL A 42 -2.11 11.95 -7.32
C VAL A 42 -3.10 11.46 -8.36
N ASN A 43 -2.62 11.14 -9.56
CA ASN A 43 -3.40 10.48 -10.61
C ASN A 43 -3.59 9.01 -10.31
N HIS A 44 -2.49 8.29 -10.03
CA HIS A 44 -2.50 6.87 -9.68
C HIS A 44 -1.16 6.44 -9.07
N ALA A 45 -1.15 5.23 -8.50
CA ALA A 45 0.06 4.56 -8.07
C ALA A 45 0.41 3.43 -9.05
N ARG A 46 1.70 3.17 -9.25
CA ARG A 46 2.23 2.05 -10.03
C ARG A 46 3.19 1.24 -9.17
N LEU A 47 3.03 -0.08 -9.22
CA LEU A 47 4.00 -1.01 -8.65
C LEU A 47 5.05 -1.36 -9.70
N GLU A 48 6.25 -1.62 -9.23
CA GLU A 48 7.28 -2.25 -10.05
C GLU A 48 6.78 -3.63 -10.54
N GLN A 49 7.17 -3.98 -11.77
CA GLN A 49 6.60 -5.09 -12.50
C GLN A 49 6.89 -6.45 -11.84
N GLY A 50 8.12 -6.69 -11.38
CA GLY A 50 8.49 -7.89 -10.65
C GLY A 50 7.68 -8.08 -9.38
N LEU A 51 7.46 -7.00 -8.61
CA LEU A 51 6.58 -7.04 -7.44
C LEU A 51 5.12 -7.32 -7.82
N ALA A 52 4.61 -6.71 -8.90
CA ALA A 52 3.25 -6.98 -9.38
C ALA A 52 3.06 -8.45 -9.80
N VAL A 53 4.06 -9.05 -10.45
CA VAL A 53 4.06 -10.49 -10.82
C VAL A 53 4.06 -11.36 -9.57
N CYS A 54 4.95 -11.07 -8.61
CA CYS A 54 5.02 -11.77 -7.32
C CYS A 54 3.67 -11.75 -6.58
N LEU A 55 3.01 -10.59 -6.53
CA LEU A 55 1.71 -10.45 -5.87
C LEU A 55 0.56 -11.14 -6.61
N SER A 56 0.70 -11.35 -7.92
CA SER A 56 -0.31 -12.02 -8.75
C SER A 56 -0.31 -13.54 -8.53
N ASN A 57 0.84 -14.14 -8.18
CA ASN A 57 0.94 -15.54 -7.82
C ASN A 57 0.51 -15.77 -6.35
N PRO A 58 -0.52 -16.60 -6.06
CA PRO A 58 -0.99 -16.81 -4.69
C PRO A 58 0.08 -17.36 -3.74
N SER A 59 0.95 -18.27 -4.21
CA SER A 59 2.00 -18.87 -3.39
C SER A 59 3.11 -17.87 -3.07
N ASP A 60 3.52 -17.06 -4.03
CA ASP A 60 4.56 -16.04 -3.79
C ASP A 60 4.03 -14.89 -2.94
N ARG A 61 2.77 -14.48 -3.16
CA ARG A 61 2.08 -13.54 -2.28
C ARG A 61 2.04 -14.04 -0.83
N GLN A 62 1.75 -15.32 -0.60
CA GLN A 62 1.75 -15.90 0.74
C GLN A 62 3.15 -15.89 1.36
N ARG A 63 4.18 -16.26 0.59
CA ARG A 63 5.58 -16.21 1.06
C ARG A 63 6.01 -14.81 1.45
N LEU A 64 5.68 -13.81 0.63
CA LEU A 64 5.97 -12.41 0.92
C LEU A 64 5.24 -11.94 2.18
N TYR A 65 3.97 -12.30 2.33
CA TYR A 65 3.19 -12.02 3.52
C TYR A 65 3.85 -12.61 4.78
N ASP A 66 4.17 -13.90 4.76
CA ASP A 66 4.78 -14.60 5.90
C ASP A 66 6.13 -13.97 6.28
N TYR A 67 6.94 -13.62 5.28
CA TYR A 67 8.20 -12.92 5.50
C TYR A 67 8.00 -11.53 6.13
N LEU A 68 7.05 -10.73 5.64
CA LEU A 68 6.75 -9.40 6.19
C LEU A 68 6.23 -9.50 7.63
N VAL A 69 5.32 -10.44 7.90
CA VAL A 69 4.81 -10.70 9.25
C VAL A 69 5.95 -11.11 10.17
N TRP A 70 6.78 -12.07 9.74
CA TRP A 70 7.95 -12.48 10.50
C TRP A 70 8.88 -11.30 10.76
N ARG A 71 9.30 -10.59 9.72
CA ARG A 71 10.34 -9.55 9.81
C ARG A 71 9.95 -8.35 10.64
N TYR A 72 8.69 -7.92 10.57
CA TYR A 72 8.23 -6.67 11.19
C TYR A 72 7.37 -6.86 12.44
N PHE A 73 6.79 -8.05 12.66
CA PHE A 73 5.84 -8.26 13.76
C PHE A 73 6.23 -9.36 14.76
N THR A 74 7.24 -10.21 14.49
CA THR A 74 7.63 -11.26 15.45
C THR A 74 8.49 -10.77 16.62
N ARG A 75 9.06 -9.56 16.55
CA ARG A 75 9.76 -8.93 17.69
C ARG A 75 8.84 -8.26 18.72
N SER A 76 7.55 -8.09 18.42
CA SER A 76 6.55 -7.61 19.37
C SER A 76 5.78 -8.82 19.94
N ASN A 77 6.00 -9.10 21.23
CA ASN A 77 5.31 -10.04 22.13
C ASN A 77 4.33 -11.06 21.49
N GLN A 78 4.62 -12.35 21.69
CA GLN A 78 3.87 -13.50 21.18
C GLN A 78 2.34 -13.48 21.42
N GLN A 79 1.83 -12.74 22.41
CA GLN A 79 0.40 -12.58 22.68
C GLN A 79 -0.36 -11.68 21.69
N GLN A 80 0.32 -10.88 20.86
CA GLN A 80 -0.31 -10.00 19.85
C GLN A 80 -0.43 -10.64 18.45
N GLN A 81 0.11 -11.85 18.26
CA GLN A 81 0.31 -12.43 16.92
C GLN A 81 -0.99 -12.91 16.24
N GLU A 82 -1.98 -13.39 16.99
CA GLU A 82 -3.25 -13.85 16.40
C GLU A 82 -4.09 -12.67 15.86
N GLY A 83 -4.24 -11.60 16.64
CA GLY A 83 -4.99 -10.42 16.20
C GLY A 83 -4.29 -9.58 15.12
N ILE A 84 -2.97 -9.69 14.98
CA ILE A 84 -2.19 -9.01 13.92
C ILE A 84 -2.32 -9.77 12.60
N LYS A 85 -2.31 -11.10 12.60
CA LYS A 85 -2.50 -11.90 11.37
C LYS A 85 -3.82 -11.55 10.69
N ASP A 86 -4.92 -11.49 11.43
CA ASP A 86 -6.22 -11.13 10.86
C ASP A 86 -6.28 -9.67 10.37
N LYS A 87 -5.56 -8.76 11.03
CA LYS A 87 -5.49 -7.34 10.63
C LYS A 87 -4.59 -7.10 9.43
N VAL A 88 -3.45 -7.78 9.32
CA VAL A 88 -2.56 -7.65 8.16
C VAL A 88 -3.15 -8.38 6.97
N ALA A 89 -3.71 -9.59 7.15
CA ALA A 89 -4.44 -10.28 6.11
C ALA A 89 -5.63 -9.44 5.62
N SER A 90 -6.44 -8.88 6.53
CA SER A 90 -7.52 -7.98 6.12
C SER A 90 -7.05 -6.64 5.56
N PHE A 91 -5.87 -6.12 5.91
CA PHE A 91 -5.31 -4.93 5.26
C PHE A 91 -4.82 -5.25 3.83
N VAL A 92 -4.14 -6.38 3.64
CA VAL A 92 -3.68 -6.83 2.32
C VAL A 92 -4.88 -7.18 1.43
N ASP A 93 -5.86 -7.92 1.95
CA ASP A 93 -7.05 -8.35 1.19
C ASP A 93 -8.13 -7.27 1.06
N LYS A 94 -8.30 -6.37 2.03
CA LYS A 94 -9.37 -5.36 1.96
C LYS A 94 -8.87 -3.96 1.64
N ALA A 95 -7.68 -3.55 2.06
CA ALA A 95 -7.20 -2.19 1.81
C ALA A 95 -6.40 -2.13 0.52
N LEU A 96 -5.39 -3.00 0.36
CA LEU A 96 -4.62 -3.07 -0.87
C LEU A 96 -5.49 -3.55 -2.03
N PHE A 97 -6.25 -4.64 -1.91
CA PHE A 97 -7.10 -5.12 -3.00
C PHE A 97 -8.29 -4.18 -3.32
N ARG A 98 -8.98 -3.58 -2.33
CA ARG A 98 -10.04 -2.59 -2.65
C ARG A 98 -9.47 -1.32 -3.24
N MET A 99 -8.37 -0.78 -2.72
CA MET A 99 -7.75 0.39 -3.37
C MET A 99 -7.27 0.07 -4.77
N TRP A 100 -6.73 -1.14 -5.00
CA TRP A 100 -6.29 -1.56 -6.33
C TRP A 100 -7.47 -1.72 -7.29
N ARG A 101 -8.57 -2.34 -6.84
CA ARG A 101 -9.82 -2.45 -7.59
C ARG A 101 -10.47 -1.10 -7.86
N ASP A 102 -10.58 -0.23 -6.86
CA ASP A 102 -11.17 1.10 -7.01
C ASP A 102 -10.30 2.00 -7.93
N PHE A 103 -8.98 1.76 -7.99
CA PHE A 103 -8.09 2.39 -8.96
C PHE A 103 -8.16 1.76 -10.37
N TRP A 104 -8.52 0.49 -10.48
CA TRP A 104 -8.62 -0.27 -11.74
C TRP A 104 -9.99 -0.13 -12.43
N GLU A 105 -11.09 -0.09 -11.67
CA GLU A 105 -12.45 0.08 -12.19
C GLU A 105 -12.71 1.48 -12.76
N LEU A 106 -11.93 2.49 -12.35
CA LEU A 106 -11.97 3.84 -12.96
C LEU A 106 -11.35 3.92 -14.37
N ARG A 107 -10.96 2.80 -14.98
CA ARG A 107 -10.40 2.74 -16.34
C ARG A 107 -10.98 1.67 -17.27
N VAL A 108 -12.07 1.00 -16.89
CA VAL A 108 -12.81 0.07 -17.79
C VAL A 108 -14.23 0.58 -18.10
N ALA A 109 -14.53 1.85 -17.80
CA ALA A 109 -15.74 2.54 -18.23
C ALA A 109 -15.39 3.72 -19.15
#